data_AF-A0A2S0K6D5-F1
#
_entry.id   AF-A0A2S0K6D5-F1
#
_cell.length_a   1.000
_cell.length_b   1.000
_cell.length_c   1.000
_cell.angle_alpha   90.00
_cell.angle_beta   90.00
_cell.angle_gamma   90.00
#
_symmetry.space_group_name_H-M   'P 1'
#
loop_
_entity.id
_entity.type
_entity.pdbx_description
1 polymer ?
#
loop_
_entity_poly.entity_id
_entity_poly.type
_entity_poly.pdbx_seq_one_letter_code
_entity_poly.pdbx_strand_id
1 'polypeptide(L)'
;MGRKVENRYILFTGEVHEIVKFDFTQRQIETFITLWNLGHPINKIADRLNTSKVSVALIAMDLEMAGRIEPRAGGLLGKKKVVS
;
A
#
# COMPACT_ATOMS: atom_id res chain seq x y z
N MET A 1 21.80 -28.83 3.53
CA MET A 1 21.89 -27.52 2.84
C MET A 1 20.69 -27.37 1.92
N GLY A 2 19.80 -26.40 2.18
CA GLY A 2 18.63 -26.14 1.32
C GLY A 2 19.06 -25.55 -0.03
N ARG A 3 18.35 -25.91 -1.11
CA ARG A 3 18.60 -25.42 -2.48
C ARG A 3 18.69 -23.89 -2.51
N LYS A 4 19.77 -23.36 -3.10
CA LYS A 4 19.87 -21.96 -3.54
C LYS A 4 18.80 -21.74 -4.61
N VAL A 5 17.79 -20.94 -4.31
CA VAL A 5 16.82 -20.46 -5.29
C VAL A 5 17.51 -19.32 -6.04
N GLU A 6 18.04 -19.60 -7.23
CA GLU A 6 18.95 -18.68 -7.94
C GLU A 6 18.32 -17.34 -8.35
N ASN A 7 17.00 -17.21 -8.34
CA ASN A 7 16.33 -16.05 -8.93
C ASN A 7 15.05 -15.67 -8.15
N ARG A 8 15.18 -14.83 -7.11
CA ARG A 8 14.03 -14.18 -6.46
C ARG A 8 13.96 -12.72 -6.91
N TYR A 9 12.79 -12.27 -7.34
CA TYR A 9 12.59 -10.95 -7.94
C TYR A 9 11.75 -9.99 -7.07
N ILE A 10 11.18 -10.46 -5.97
CA ILE A 10 10.53 -9.64 -4.95
C ILE A 10 11.19 -9.99 -3.62
N LEU A 11 12.13 -9.16 -3.19
CA LEU A 11 12.96 -9.43 -2.02
C LEU A 11 12.38 -8.66 -0.82
N PHE A 12 11.70 -9.38 0.08
CA PHE A 12 11.40 -8.94 1.45
C PHE A 12 12.23 -9.79 2.43
N THR A 13 13.54 -9.89 2.19
CA THR A 13 14.39 -10.95 2.77
C THR A 13 15.52 -10.42 3.65
N GLY A 14 15.45 -9.17 4.08
CA GLY A 14 16.51 -8.53 4.86
C GLY A 14 15.94 -7.53 5.86
N GLU A 15 16.75 -7.14 6.85
CA GLU A 15 16.33 -6.30 7.98
C GLU A 15 15.63 -5.00 7.56
N VAL A 16 16.09 -4.37 6.46
CA VAL A 16 15.46 -3.16 5.90
C VAL A 16 13.99 -3.35 5.51
N HIS A 17 13.55 -4.59 5.30
CA HIS A 17 12.18 -4.93 4.93
C HIS A 17 11.27 -5.21 6.14
N GLU A 18 11.82 -5.36 7.35
CA GLU A 18 11.03 -5.60 8.57
C GLU A 18 10.13 -4.40 8.93
N ILE A 19 10.43 -3.23 8.38
CA ILE A 19 9.59 -2.02 8.51
C ILE A 19 8.26 -2.13 7.72
N VAL A 20 8.13 -3.13 6.84
CA VAL A 20 6.94 -3.37 6.03
C VAL A 20 5.94 -4.20 6.82
N LYS A 21 4.75 -3.63 7.00
CA LYS A 21 3.66 -4.26 7.76
C LYS A 21 2.61 -4.83 6.82
N PHE A 22 2.08 -5.99 7.16
CA PHE A 22 0.99 -6.67 6.44
C PHE A 22 -0.22 -6.95 7.36
N ASP A 23 -0.16 -6.53 8.62
CA ASP A 23 -1.09 -6.86 9.70
C ASP A 23 -1.89 -5.63 10.15
N PHE A 24 -2.63 -5.01 9.23
CA PHE A 24 -3.45 -3.85 9.55
C PHE A 24 -4.78 -4.25 10.18
N THR A 25 -5.12 -3.57 11.28
CA THR A 25 -6.44 -3.71 11.91
C THR A 25 -7.55 -3.15 11.02
N GLN A 26 -8.78 -3.62 11.21
CA GLN A 26 -9.94 -3.09 10.49
C GLN A 26 -10.06 -1.56 10.61
N ARG A 27 -9.84 -1.01 11.81
CA ARG A 27 -9.87 0.44 12.04
C ARG A 27 -8.81 1.20 11.23
N GLN A 28 -7.62 0.63 11.06
CA GLN A 28 -6.57 1.23 10.23
C GLN A 28 -6.96 1.19 8.75
N ILE A 29 -7.60 0.11 8.28
CA ILE A 29 -8.13 0.02 6.91
C ILE A 29 -9.24 1.05 6.66
N GLU A 30 -10.18 1.20 7.59
CA GLU A 30 -11.24 2.22 7.49
C GLU A 30 -10.66 3.65 7.47
N THR A 31 -9.64 3.90 8.31
CA THR A 31 -8.90 5.16 8.33
C THR A 31 -8.19 5.40 6.99
N PHE A 32 -7.53 4.37 6.45
CA PHE A 32 -6.87 4.43 5.15
C PHE A 32 -7.87 4.82 4.05
N ILE A 33 -8.99 4.10 3.94
CA ILE A 33 -10.01 4.31 2.90
C ILE A 33 -10.56 5.74 2.97
N THR A 34 -10.85 6.22 4.18
CA THR A 34 -11.33 7.58 4.41
C THR A 34 -10.34 8.61 3.87
N LEU A 35 -9.06 8.49 4.24
CA LEU A 35 -8.03 9.44 3.81
C LEU A 35 -7.73 9.35 2.31
N TRP A 36 -7.80 8.14 1.74
CA TRP A 36 -7.65 7.90 0.32
C TRP A 36 -8.73 8.63 -0.48
N ASN A 37 -9.99 8.49 -0.07
CA ASN A 37 -11.14 9.11 -0.72
C ASN A 37 -11.14 10.64 -0.58
N LEU A 38 -10.57 11.18 0.50
CA LEU A 38 -10.31 12.61 0.67
C LEU A 38 -9.15 13.13 -0.19
N GLY A 39 -8.45 12.24 -0.90
CA GLY A 39 -7.37 12.61 -1.81
C GLY A 39 -6.02 12.84 -1.11
N HIS A 40 -5.86 12.49 0.17
CA HIS A 40 -4.60 12.70 0.88
C HIS A 40 -3.44 11.91 0.27
N PRO A 41 -2.23 12.48 0.14
CA PRO A 41 -1.10 11.76 -0.44
C PRO A 41 -0.60 10.64 0.48
N ILE A 42 0.05 9.61 -0.10
CA ILE A 42 0.52 8.40 0.60
C ILE A 42 1.37 8.73 1.83
N ASN A 43 2.23 9.75 1.76
CA ASN A 43 3.05 10.17 2.91
C ASN A 43 2.19 10.63 4.09
N LYS A 44 1.15 11.44 3.85
CA LYS A 44 0.25 11.87 4.93
C LYS A 44 -0.54 10.70 5.53
N ILE A 45 -0.91 9.73 4.70
CA ILE A 45 -1.60 8.52 5.18
C ILE A 45 -0.63 7.68 6.03
N ALA A 46 0.62 7.54 5.61
CA ALA A 46 1.66 6.81 6.34
C ALA A 46 1.94 7.42 7.71
N ASP A 47 2.08 8.75 7.77
CA ASP A 47 2.25 9.49 9.03
C ASP A 47 1.04 9.26 9.96
N ARG A 48 -0.17 9.31 9.41
CA ARG A 48 -1.41 9.13 10.19
C ARG A 48 -1.58 7.73 10.76
N LEU A 49 -1.11 6.71 10.04
CA LEU A 49 -1.15 5.30 10.44
C LEU A 49 0.10 4.85 11.23
N ASN A 50 1.07 5.76 11.44
CA ASN A 50 2.36 5.48 12.06
C ASN A 50 3.05 4.24 11.43
N THR A 51 3.17 4.26 10.10
CA THR A 51 3.73 3.14 9.32
C THR A 51 4.56 3.66 8.14
N SER A 52 5.25 2.77 7.44
CA SER A 52 6.07 3.16 6.29
C SER A 52 5.22 3.47 5.05
N LYS A 53 5.74 4.32 4.16
CA LYS A 53 5.11 4.62 2.86
C LYS A 53 4.93 3.36 2.01
N VAL A 54 5.85 2.39 2.13
CA VAL A 54 5.78 1.10 1.44
C VAL A 54 4.59 0.29 1.93
N SER A 55 4.38 0.19 3.24
CA SER A 55 3.21 -0.50 3.79
C SER A 55 1.89 0.13 3.34
N VAL A 56 1.80 1.46 3.35
CA VAL A 56 0.61 2.18 2.85
C VAL A 56 0.40 1.93 1.35
N ALA A 57 1.47 1.86 0.56
CA ALA A 57 1.35 1.54 -0.86
C ALA A 57 0.85 0.12 -1.10
N LEU A 58 1.30 -0.84 -0.29
CA LEU A 58 0.81 -2.22 -0.34
C LEU A 58 -0.68 -2.31 0.02
N ILE A 59 -1.14 -1.59 1.05
CA ILE A 59 -2.58 -1.48 1.37
C ILE A 59 -3.37 -0.95 0.17
N ALA A 60 -2.88 0.11 -0.48
CA ALA A 60 -3.58 0.69 -1.63
C ALA A 60 -3.72 -0.32 -2.78
N MET A 61 -2.65 -1.05 -3.10
CA MET A 61 -2.68 -2.07 -4.14
C MET A 61 -3.64 -3.22 -3.79
N ASP A 62 -3.62 -3.70 -2.54
CA ASP A 62 -4.52 -4.75 -2.07
C ASP A 62 -5.99 -4.32 -2.14
N LEU A 63 -6.31 -3.14 -1.60
CA LEU A 63 -7.68 -2.62 -1.59
C LEU A 63 -8.21 -2.27 -2.99
N GLU A 64 -7.35 -1.80 -3.90
CA GLU A 64 -7.73 -1.56 -5.29
C GLU A 64 -8.00 -2.88 -6.01
N MET A 65 -7.13 -3.88 -5.83
CA MET A 65 -7.32 -5.23 -6.36
C MET A 65 -8.61 -5.89 -5.82
N ALA A 66 -8.96 -5.62 -4.56
CA ALA A 66 -10.19 -6.07 -3.93
C ALA A 66 -11.44 -5.24 -4.30
N GLY A 67 -11.31 -4.19 -5.12
CA GLY A 67 -12.42 -3.31 -5.50
C GLY A 67 -12.99 -2.48 -4.34
N ARG A 68 -12.22 -2.28 -3.27
CA ARG A 68 -12.64 -1.53 -2.07
C ARG A 68 -12.32 -0.04 -2.14
N ILE A 69 -11.41 0.34 -3.04
CA ILE A 69 -11.10 1.74 -3.36
C ILE A 69 -10.98 1.88 -4.88
N GLU A 70 -11.28 3.08 -5.36
CA GLU A 70 -11.09 3.42 -6.77
C GLU A 70 -9.68 4.00 -7.01
N PRO A 71 -9.12 3.79 -8.22
CA PRO A 71 -7.95 4.53 -8.67
C PRO A 71 -8.23 6.04 -8.67
N ARG A 72 -7.21 6.85 -8.39
CA ARG A 72 -7.34 8.33 -8.41
C ARG A 72 -6.11 9.04 -8.92
N ALA A 73 -6.30 10.30 -9.34
CA ALA A 73 -5.22 11.21 -9.68
C ALA A 73 -4.30 11.42 -8.46
N GLY A 74 -2.99 11.29 -8.67
CA GLY A 74 -1.99 11.34 -7.59
C GLY A 74 -1.99 10.11 -6.65
N GLY A 75 -2.80 9.08 -6.94
CA GLY A 75 -2.70 7.76 -6.33
C GLY A 75 -1.62 6.89 -6.99
N LEU A 76 -1.42 5.66 -6.49
CA LEU A 76 -0.35 4.76 -6.94
C LEU A 76 -0.37 4.43 -8.43
N LEU A 77 -1.56 4.26 -9.01
CA LEU A 77 -1.69 3.92 -10.43
C LEU A 77 -1.93 5.13 -11.34
N GLY A 78 -1.91 6.35 -10.80
CA GLY A 78 -1.87 7.60 -11.57
C GLY A 78 -2.98 7.79 -12.62
N LYS A 79 -4.05 7.00 -12.60
CA LYS A 79 -5.10 7.06 -13.63
C LYS A 79 -5.80 8.42 -13.52
N LYS A 80 -5.79 9.18 -14.62
CA LYS A 80 -6.77 10.26 -14.82
C LYS A 80 -8.15 9.60 -14.75
N LYS A 81 -9.09 10.16 -13.99
CA LYS A 81 -10.50 9.84 -14.18
C LYS A 81 -10.79 10.05 -15.66
N VAL A 82 -10.95 8.97 -16.42
CA VAL A 82 -11.58 9.06 -17.74
C VAL A 82 -13.04 9.32 -17.41
N VAL A 83 -13.41 10.59 -17.40
CA VAL A 83 -14.82 10.98 -17.39
C VAL A 83 -15.34 10.59 -18.77
N SER A 84 -15.98 9.42 -18.84
CA SER A 84 -16.86 9.05 -19.95
C SER A 84 -18.16 9.83 -19.85
#